data_AF-A0A7S2QXI7-F1
#
_entry.id   AF-A0A7S2QXI7-F1
#
_cell.length_a   1.000
_cell.length_b   1.000
_cell.length_c   1.000
_cell.angle_alpha   90.00
_cell.angle_beta   90.00
_cell.angle_gamma   90.00
#
_symmetry.space_group_name_H-M   'P 1'
#
loop_
_entity.id
_entity.type
_entity.pdbx_description
1 polymer ?
#
loop_
_entity_poly.entity_id
_entity_poly.type
_entity_poly.pdbx_seq_one_letter_code
_entity_poly.pdbx_strand_id
1 'polypeptide(L)'
;LGSDTGGSVRVPASYCGVYGIRTSHDYVSKKGMLALAPSFDTVGWFARSIDVLQRVGDVLLPEPDSNAPTTPSRYFLVEDALTEKRTSPHAQCAAVAALSAIN
;
A
#
# COMPACT_ATOMS: atom_id res chain seq x y z
N LEU A 1 -6.48 11.74 -1.32
CA LEU A 1 -5.01 11.87 -1.43
C LEU A 1 -4.41 11.88 -0.02
N GLY A 2 -3.16 11.47 0.12
CA GLY A 2 -2.38 11.52 1.36
C GLY A 2 -0.89 11.41 1.09
N SER A 3 -0.08 11.62 2.12
CA SER A 3 1.36 11.33 2.11
C SER A 3 1.64 10.12 2.99
N ASP A 4 2.53 9.23 2.57
CA ASP A 4 2.96 8.05 3.32
C ASP A 4 4.49 8.11 3.47
N THR A 5 4.94 8.64 4.60
CA THR A 5 6.36 8.68 4.98
C THR A 5 6.75 7.44 5.77
N GLY A 6 5.94 7.06 6.77
CA GLY A 6 6.17 5.89 7.62
C GLY A 6 5.00 4.90 7.67
N GLY A 7 3.98 5.09 6.84
CA GLY A 7 2.72 4.34 6.91
C GLY A 7 1.46 5.21 6.90
N SER A 8 1.59 6.53 6.80
CA SER A 8 0.48 7.48 6.97
C SER A 8 -0.64 7.40 5.91
N VAL A 9 -0.52 6.55 4.89
CA VAL A 9 -1.64 6.13 4.05
C VAL A 9 -2.09 4.70 4.40
N ARG A 10 -1.18 3.73 4.42
CA ARG A 10 -1.54 2.32 4.61
C ARG A 10 -2.11 2.00 5.99
N VAL A 11 -1.57 2.61 7.05
CA VAL A 11 -2.00 2.40 8.44
C VAL A 11 -3.41 2.94 8.69
N PRO A 12 -3.74 4.22 8.40
CA PRO A 12 -5.12 4.69 8.57
C PRO A 12 -6.10 3.98 7.62
N ALA A 13 -5.66 3.53 6.43
CA ALA A 13 -6.52 2.75 5.54
C ALA A 13 -6.95 1.42 6.19
N SER A 14 -6.02 0.72 6.85
CA SER A 14 -6.33 -0.53 7.53
C SER A 14 -7.27 -0.32 8.73
N TYR A 15 -7.12 0.78 9.47
CA TYR A 15 -8.01 1.11 10.59
C TYR A 15 -9.42 1.47 10.14
N CYS A 16 -9.55 2.14 8.99
CA CYS A 16 -10.84 2.57 8.46
C CYS A 16 -11.50 1.54 7.54
N GLY A 17 -10.87 0.39 7.28
CA GLY A 17 -11.42 -0.66 6.41
C GLY A 17 -11.57 -0.20 4.95
N VAL A 18 -10.62 0.59 4.44
CA VAL A 18 -10.59 1.07 3.05
C VAL A 18 -9.29 0.68 2.38
N TYR A 19 -9.25 0.71 1.05
CA TYR A 19 -8.01 0.55 0.31
C TYR A 19 -7.14 1.78 0.47
N GLY A 20 -5.83 1.59 0.67
CA GLY A 20 -4.83 2.64 0.73
C GLY A 20 -3.54 2.20 0.05
N ILE A 21 -3.04 3.00 -0.89
CA ILE A 21 -1.80 2.70 -1.64
C ILE A 21 -0.74 3.75 -1.33
N ARG A 22 0.48 3.28 -1.05
CA ARG A 22 1.71 4.07 -1.16
C ARG A 22 2.34 3.74 -2.50
N THR A 23 2.57 4.72 -3.36
CA THR A 23 3.18 4.47 -4.67
C THR A 23 4.64 4.06 -4.55
N SER A 24 5.25 3.64 -5.66
CA SER A 24 6.71 3.68 -5.78
C SER A 24 7.20 5.09 -5.52
N HIS A 25 8.39 5.21 -4.91
CA HIS A 25 8.97 6.51 -4.58
C HIS A 25 9.18 7.31 -5.87
N ASP A 26 8.84 8.60 -5.81
CA ASP A 26 8.92 9.57 -6.92
C ASP A 26 8.08 9.27 -8.19
N TYR A 27 7.22 8.24 -8.20
CA TYR A 27 6.29 7.99 -9.33
C TYR A 27 5.23 9.07 -9.49
N VAL A 28 4.87 9.74 -8.39
CA VAL A 28 3.96 10.89 -8.38
C VAL A 28 4.72 12.09 -7.83
N SER A 29 4.62 13.21 -8.53
CA SER A 29 5.30 14.44 -8.12
C SER A 29 4.91 14.86 -6.71
N LYS A 30 5.92 15.17 -5.88
CA LYS A 30 5.75 15.70 -4.52
C LYS A 30 5.71 17.23 -4.48
N LYS A 31 5.67 17.88 -5.65
CA LYS A 31 5.66 19.34 -5.75
C LYS A 31 4.47 19.92 -4.99
N GLY A 32 4.74 20.83 -4.06
CA GLY A 32 3.73 21.46 -3.21
C GLY A 32 3.35 20.68 -1.95
N MET A 33 3.95 19.51 -1.72
CA MET A 33 3.80 18.80 -0.45
C MET A 33 4.71 19.41 0.62
N LEU A 34 4.22 19.49 1.87
CA LEU A 34 5.06 19.82 3.01
C LEU A 34 6.00 18.64 3.30
N ALA A 35 7.31 18.90 3.27
CA ALA A 35 8.30 17.87 3.53
C ALA A 35 8.31 17.45 5.00
N LEU A 36 8.33 16.14 5.25
CA LEU A 36 8.57 15.56 6.56
C LEU A 36 9.92 14.83 6.58
N ALA A 37 10.09 13.87 5.67
CA ALA A 37 11.35 13.19 5.43
C ALA A 37 11.47 12.88 3.93
N PRO A 38 12.06 13.76 3.11
CA PRO A 38 11.99 13.69 1.64
C PRO A 38 12.39 12.35 0.99
N SER A 39 13.31 11.63 1.63
CA SER A 39 13.77 10.30 1.19
C SER A 39 12.74 9.18 1.42
N PHE A 40 11.73 9.43 2.26
CA PHE A 40 10.65 8.49 2.58
C PHE A 40 9.28 8.99 2.10
N ASP A 41 9.10 10.31 2.04
CA ASP A 41 7.90 10.99 1.60
C ASP A 41 7.45 10.47 0.23
N THR A 42 6.23 9.95 0.18
CA THR A 42 5.60 9.40 -1.02
C THR A 42 4.12 9.80 -1.06
N VAL A 43 3.58 10.06 -2.26
CA VAL A 43 2.13 10.32 -2.43
C VAL A 43 1.38 8.99 -2.40
N GLY A 44 0.18 9.01 -1.83
CA GLY A 44 -0.74 7.90 -1.85
C GLY A 44 -2.19 8.35 -1.88
N TRP A 45 -3.12 7.41 -1.97
CA TRP A 45 -4.54 7.70 -1.92
C TRP A 45 -5.34 6.55 -1.33
N PHE A 46 -6.59 6.87 -1.05
CA PHE A 46 -7.56 5.98 -0.41
C PHE A 46 -8.76 5.80 -1.33
N ALA A 47 -9.39 4.63 -1.28
CA ALA A 47 -10.65 4.38 -1.96
C ALA A 47 -11.46 3.30 -1.22
N ARG A 48 -12.79 3.36 -1.33
CA ARG A 48 -13.69 2.32 -0.79
C ARG A 48 -13.81 1.09 -1.71
N SER A 49 -13.44 1.22 -2.98
CA SER A 49 -13.42 0.11 -3.94
C SER A 49 -12.07 0.06 -4.64
N ILE A 50 -11.68 -1.15 -5.04
CA ILE A 50 -10.44 -1.38 -5.77
C ILE A 50 -10.47 -0.71 -7.15
N ASP A 51 -11.62 -0.67 -7.81
CA ASP A 51 -11.78 -0.01 -9.12
C ASP A 51 -11.50 1.48 -9.05
N VAL A 52 -11.96 2.16 -7.99
CA VAL A 52 -11.69 3.60 -7.81
C VAL A 52 -10.22 3.82 -7.46
N LEU A 53 -9.63 2.94 -6.66
CA LEU A 53 -8.19 2.98 -6.36
C LEU A 53 -7.37 2.91 -7.65
N GLN A 54 -7.73 2.00 -8.56
CA GLN A 54 -7.06 1.79 -9.83
C GLN A 54 -7.26 2.96 -10.79
N ARG A 55 -8.48 3.49 -10.95
CA ARG A 55 -8.74 4.65 -11.84
C ARG A 55 -7.93 5.89 -11.47
N VAL A 56 -7.66 6.10 -10.18
CA VAL A 56 -6.76 7.18 -9.75
C VAL A 56 -5.32 6.86 -10.16
N GLY A 57 -4.92 5.59 -10.08
CA GLY A 57 -3.63 5.10 -10.60
C GLY A 57 -3.47 5.37 -12.10
N ASP A 58 -4.48 5.07 -12.92
CA ASP A 58 -4.47 5.31 -14.37
C ASP A 58 -4.22 6.79 -14.74
N VAL A 59 -4.53 7.72 -13.82
CA VAL A 59 -4.32 9.16 -14.03
C VAL A 59 -2.98 9.64 -13.47
N LEU A 60 -2.55 9.11 -12.32
CA LEU A 60 -1.41 9.64 -11.57
C LEU A 60 -0.10 8.90 -11.82
N LEU A 61 -0.16 7.63 -12.22
CA LEU A 61 1.02 6.80 -12.42
C LEU A 61 1.50 6.87 -13.87
N PRO A 62 2.80 6.64 -14.13
CA PRO A 62 3.28 6.45 -15.49
C PRO A 62 2.58 5.26 -16.15
N GLU A 63 2.49 5.30 -17.47
CA GLU A 63 2.00 4.18 -18.27
C GLU A 63 2.76 2.90 -17.92
N PRO A 64 2.05 1.80 -17.59
CA PRO A 64 2.68 0.55 -17.24
C PRO A 64 3.42 -0.03 -18.44
N ASP A 65 4.53 -0.74 -18.19
CA ASP A 65 5.15 -1.58 -19.22
C ASP A 65 4.15 -2.67 -19.63
N SER A 66 3.82 -2.71 -20.94
CA SER A 66 2.89 -3.67 -21.51
C SER A 66 3.32 -5.13 -21.35
N ASN A 67 4.61 -5.38 -21.10
CA ASN A 67 5.15 -6.71 -20.88
C ASN A 67 5.31 -7.05 -19.38
N ALA A 68 5.02 -6.11 -18.47
CA ALA A 68 5.13 -6.37 -17.05
C ALA A 68 4.06 -7.37 -16.59
N PRO A 69 4.42 -8.34 -15.72
CA PRO A 69 3.45 -9.26 -15.15
C PRO A 69 2.46 -8.51 -14.26
N THR A 70 1.18 -8.68 -14.53
CA THR A 70 0.07 -8.06 -13.77
C THR A 70 -0.45 -8.93 -12.62
N THR A 71 -0.05 -10.20 -12.59
CA THR A 71 -0.44 -11.16 -11.56
C THR A 71 0.80 -11.66 -10.82
N PRO A 72 0.83 -11.62 -9.48
CA PRO A 72 1.92 -12.21 -8.71
C PRO A 72 2.00 -13.72 -8.96
N SER A 73 3.20 -14.23 -9.24
CA SER A 73 3.44 -15.68 -9.42
C SER A 73 3.86 -16.37 -8.13
N ARG A 74 4.26 -15.61 -7.11
CA ARG A 74 4.76 -16.10 -5.82
C ARG A 74 4.42 -15.12 -4.72
N TYR A 75 4.14 -15.67 -3.54
CA TYR A 75 3.92 -14.91 -2.31
C TYR A 75 4.96 -15.34 -1.28
N PHE A 76 5.55 -14.36 -0.60
CA PHE A 76 6.51 -14.59 0.49
C PHE A 76 5.94 -14.03 1.78
N LEU A 77 5.96 -14.84 2.85
CA LEU A 77 5.57 -14.42 4.17
C LEU A 77 6.80 -14.01 4.98
N VAL A 78 6.78 -12.79 5.49
CA VAL A 78 7.83 -12.27 6.39
C VAL A 78 7.43 -12.63 7.82
N GLU A 79 7.77 -13.85 8.24
CA GLU A 79 7.29 -14.44 9.50
C GLU A 79 7.72 -13.67 10.75
N ASP A 80 8.91 -13.08 10.75
CA ASP A 80 9.41 -12.30 11.88
C ASP A 80 8.59 -11.02 12.14
N ALA A 81 7.95 -10.47 11.10
CA ALA A 81 7.02 -9.36 11.21
C ALA A 81 5.72 -9.74 11.91
N LEU A 82 5.34 -11.03 11.92
CA LEU A 82 4.11 -11.51 12.56
C LEU A 82 4.31 -11.98 14.00
N THR A 83 5.50 -11.82 14.57
CA THR A 83 5.77 -12.17 15.96
C THR A 83 4.96 -11.30 16.94
N GLU A 84 4.63 -11.85 18.11
CA GLU A 84 3.88 -11.13 19.17
C GLU A 84 4.57 -9.84 19.65
N LYS A 85 5.90 -9.76 19.50
CA LYS A 85 6.69 -8.56 19.82
C LYS A 85 6.45 -7.41 18.85
N ARG A 86 6.00 -7.70 17.62
CA ARG A 86 5.87 -6.71 16.54
C ARG A 86 4.42 -6.44 16.14
N THR A 87 3.54 -7.41 16.33
CA THR A 87 2.18 -7.37 15.78
C THR A 87 1.15 -7.88 16.78
N SER A 88 -0.01 -7.22 16.84
CA SER A 88 -1.11 -7.62 17.72
C SER A 88 -1.78 -8.94 17.26
N PRO A 89 -2.44 -9.68 18.16
CA PRO A 89 -3.17 -10.91 17.80
C PRO A 89 -4.20 -10.70 16.68
N HIS A 90 -4.91 -9.57 16.68
CA HIS A 90 -5.88 -9.25 15.63
C HIS A 90 -5.23 -9.14 14.25
N ALA A 91 -4.07 -8.48 14.16
CA ALA A 91 -3.34 -8.34 12.91
C ALA A 91 -2.70 -9.67 12.45
N GLN A 92 -2.28 -10.53 13.38
CA GLN A 92 -1.83 -11.89 13.07
C GLN A 92 -2.96 -12.73 12.47
N CYS A 93 -4.15 -12.73 13.09
CA CYS A 93 -5.33 -13.42 12.57
C CYS A 93 -5.71 -12.93 11.17
N ALA A 94 -5.68 -11.61 10.95
CA ALA A 94 -5.94 -11.02 9.63
C ALA A 94 -4.92 -11.48 8.57
N ALA A 95 -3.64 -11.57 8.92
CA ALA A 95 -2.61 -12.07 8.02
C ALA A 95 -2.83 -13.54 7.64
N VAL A 96 -3.18 -14.40 8.61
CA VAL A 96 -3.50 -15.82 8.33
C VAL A 96 -4.72 -15.93 7.41
N ALA A 97 -5.78 -15.17 7.68
CA ALA A 97 -6.97 -15.16 6.83
C ALA A 97 -6.65 -14.70 5.39
N ALA A 98 -5.80 -13.68 5.24
CA ALA A 98 -5.35 -13.22 3.93
C ALA A 98 -4.56 -14.30 3.18
N LEU A 99 -3.66 -15.02 3.85
CA LEU A 99 -2.90 -16.13 3.26
C LEU A 99 -3.82 -17.28 2.80
N SER A 100 -4.82 -17.63 3.61
CA SER A 100 -5.79 -18.66 3.24
C SER A 100 -6.61 -18.28 2.00
N ALA A 101 -6.83 -17.00 1.74
CA ALA A 101 -7.57 -16.51 0.57
C ALA A 101 -6.73 -16.46 -0.73
N ILE A 102 -5.41 -16.67 -0.64
CA ILE A 102 -4.51 -16.70 -1.79
C ILE A 102 -4.42 -18.10 -2.42
N ASN A 103 -4.86 -19.14 -1.68
CA ASN A 103 -4.98 -20.53 -2.16
C ASN A 103 -6.35 -20.81 -2.77
#